data_AF-A0A7X3QZ05-F1
#
_entry.id   AF-A0A7X3QZ05-F1
#
_cell.length_a   1.000
_cell.length_b   1.000
_cell.length_c   1.000
_cell.angle_alpha   90.00
_cell.angle_beta   90.00
_cell.angle_gamma   90.00
#
_symmetry.space_group_name_H-M   'P 1'
#
loop_
_entity.id
_entity.type
_entity.pdbx_description
1 polymer ?
#
loop_
_entity_poly.entity_id
_entity_poly.type
_entity_poly.pdbx_seq_one_letter_code
_entity_poly.pdbx_strand_id
1 'polypeptide(L)'
;MNTQRQIFLIVVLLFISVAGCAAYTAIDLPIRAERQADFFQAESIERGALLYANNCRTCHGIRGEGGVGLTLNKAAFRNQEPLALSQNQDLIRRTLICGRAGTLMPAWLDSNGGSLTANQIEHLVRLLTAPLEGETFDANGNPTNHGWLAAVEFAHNLNHESSASVTGDTLPLIAAAHGIGANEVEGAILIAELNGLTYAVDGSGNFYLPYSGDDEALMLNPSADNIATGLLPGQTLRLPEGASYRVSAGDTLGSIAERHGITPSQIRSLNPLLLSIVGDIADDTPLTGERKLLLPDGTSYTAQAGDTLVSIAEAHDIPVLALAEDNGLAEDAAIAEGTELTLRDGTGYIVQFGDTVLSIASAHGLSESTVRSLNELGAGEDVSTEVWIALPPINAYVVAGADLTQVASGFGNVTAASLGEANGLAADAVVPIGKSLHFPADAWGAAPSDEINPGTACVEHTVSTSAFNTISGADPIVIDEPNAVSTDVLILANDNDWTVVADGVAGEPNRTGVKVAVGTTVTFENVVGLHNIEIDGQQQGDDFEGVGVTRTFTFDAPGEYRITCSYHPDMLAVVFVTE
;
A
#
# COMPACT_ATOMS: atom_id res chain seq x y z
N MET A 1 66.25 4.58 53.82
CA MET A 1 65.04 3.77 53.51
C MET A 1 65.49 2.36 53.16
N ASN A 2 64.91 1.34 53.79
CA ASN A 2 65.27 -0.06 53.51
C ASN A 2 64.41 -0.54 52.32
N THR A 3 64.94 -0.38 51.12
CA THR A 3 64.28 -0.68 49.83
C THR A 3 63.71 -2.09 49.78
N GLN A 4 64.34 -3.05 50.44
CA GLN A 4 63.85 -4.43 50.49
C GLN A 4 62.51 -4.58 51.25
N ARG A 5 62.33 -3.85 52.36
CA ARG A 5 61.06 -3.86 53.12
C ARG A 5 59.93 -3.16 52.38
N GLN A 6 60.25 -2.10 51.63
CA GLN A 6 59.28 -1.38 50.81
C GLN A 6 58.82 -2.22 49.61
N ILE A 7 59.74 -2.89 48.92
CA ILE A 7 59.41 -3.81 47.83
C ILE A 7 58.52 -4.95 48.35
N PHE A 8 58.87 -5.55 49.49
CA PHE A 8 58.06 -6.63 50.08
C PHE A 8 56.63 -6.16 50.41
N LEU A 9 56.47 -4.99 51.04
CA LEU A 9 55.16 -4.41 51.33
C LEU A 9 54.33 -4.13 50.08
N ILE A 10 54.95 -3.57 49.03
CA ILE A 10 54.27 -3.29 47.75
C ILE A 10 53.81 -4.59 47.11
N VAL A 11 54.66 -5.63 47.10
CA VAL A 11 54.32 -6.94 46.54
C VAL A 11 53.18 -7.59 47.33
N VAL A 12 53.20 -7.55 48.66
CA VAL A 12 52.12 -8.09 49.49
C VAL A 12 50.80 -7.34 49.27
N LEU A 13 50.83 -6.01 49.21
CA LEU A 13 49.63 -5.20 48.93
C LEU A 13 49.07 -5.46 47.53
N LEU A 14 49.95 -5.67 46.54
CA LEU A 14 49.54 -6.08 45.19
C LEU A 14 48.87 -7.46 45.19
N PHE A 15 49.43 -8.44 45.90
CA PHE A 15 48.80 -9.76 46.02
C PHE A 15 47.46 -9.69 46.75
N ILE A 16 47.33 -8.84 47.78
CA ILE A 16 46.05 -8.62 48.49
C ILE A 16 45.03 -7.94 47.57
N SER A 17 45.43 -6.94 46.78
CA SER A 17 44.49 -6.27 45.85
C SER A 17 44.04 -7.21 44.74
N VAL A 18 44.96 -8.00 44.16
CA VAL A 18 44.62 -9.00 43.13
C VAL A 18 43.72 -10.09 43.71
N ALA A 19 44.01 -10.59 44.91
CA ALA A 19 43.16 -11.56 45.60
C ALA A 19 41.78 -10.98 45.95
N GLY A 20 41.72 -9.71 46.36
CA GLY A 20 40.47 -8.99 46.63
C GLY A 20 39.63 -8.80 45.37
N CYS A 21 40.24 -8.42 44.25
CA CYS A 21 39.56 -8.33 42.96
C CYS A 21 39.07 -9.71 42.50
N ALA A 22 39.87 -10.76 42.63
CA ALA A 22 39.47 -12.13 42.28
C ALA A 22 38.33 -12.66 43.16
N ALA A 23 38.33 -12.33 44.46
CA ALA A 23 37.24 -12.69 45.36
C ALA A 23 35.96 -11.90 45.06
N TYR A 24 36.09 -10.61 44.75
CA TYR A 24 34.97 -9.76 44.33
C TYR A 24 34.34 -10.29 43.03
N THR A 25 35.13 -10.57 42.00
CA THR A 25 34.61 -11.12 40.74
C THR A 25 33.98 -12.50 40.93
N ALA A 26 34.57 -13.38 41.75
CA ALA A 26 34.03 -14.71 42.01
C ALA A 26 32.66 -14.71 42.72
N ILE A 27 32.41 -13.71 43.58
CA ILE A 27 31.14 -13.60 44.33
C ILE A 27 30.09 -12.84 43.52
N ASP A 28 30.49 -11.78 42.83
CA ASP A 28 29.55 -10.79 42.33
C ASP A 28 29.20 -10.98 40.83
N LEU A 29 30.09 -11.55 40.02
CA LEU A 29 29.78 -11.90 38.62
C LEU A 29 28.58 -12.86 38.48
N PRO A 30 28.44 -13.94 39.28
CA PRO A 30 27.29 -14.84 39.17
C PRO A 30 25.96 -14.11 39.41
N ILE A 31 25.90 -13.27 40.45
CA ILE A 31 24.69 -12.55 40.86
C ILE A 31 24.32 -11.46 39.84
N ARG A 32 25.31 -10.73 39.29
CA ARG A 32 25.06 -9.74 38.23
C ARG A 32 24.66 -10.40 36.92
N ALA A 33 25.27 -11.53 36.57
CA ALA A 33 24.92 -12.26 35.35
C ALA A 33 23.47 -12.79 35.39
N GLU A 34 23.02 -13.34 36.52
CA GLU A 34 21.62 -13.77 36.70
C GLU A 34 20.64 -12.60 36.59
N ARG A 35 20.86 -11.51 37.35
CA ARG A 35 19.97 -10.32 37.27
C ARG A 35 19.93 -9.68 35.88
N GLN A 36 21.05 -9.67 35.17
CA GLN A 36 21.10 -9.15 33.81
C GLN A 36 20.39 -10.07 32.81
N ALA A 37 20.45 -11.39 33.01
CA ALA A 37 19.71 -12.35 32.21
C ALA A 37 18.19 -12.23 32.42
N ASP A 38 17.73 -12.06 33.66
CA ASP A 38 16.32 -11.87 34.00
C ASP A 38 15.77 -10.57 33.39
N PHE A 39 16.50 -9.47 33.54
CA PHE A 39 16.12 -8.18 32.95
C PHE A 39 16.05 -8.26 31.41
N PHE A 40 17.07 -8.85 30.80
CA PHE A 40 17.10 -9.05 29.36
C PHE A 40 15.93 -9.93 28.89
N GLN A 41 15.57 -10.97 29.64
CA GLN A 41 14.45 -11.84 29.30
C GLN A 41 13.11 -11.11 29.37
N ALA A 42 12.84 -10.33 30.41
CA ALA A 42 11.61 -9.56 30.55
C ALA A 42 11.46 -8.51 29.42
N GLU A 43 12.50 -7.73 29.16
CA GLU A 43 12.51 -6.74 28.08
C GLU A 43 12.31 -7.41 26.70
N SER A 44 12.89 -8.59 26.52
CA SER A 44 12.78 -9.36 25.29
C SER A 44 11.37 -9.92 25.07
N ILE A 45 10.67 -10.29 26.14
CA ILE A 45 9.26 -10.71 26.10
C ILE A 45 8.35 -9.54 25.71
N GLU A 46 8.57 -8.36 26.30
CA GLU A 46 7.80 -7.15 25.98
C GLU A 46 8.02 -6.66 24.54
N ARG A 47 9.27 -6.67 24.06
CA ARG A 47 9.57 -6.42 22.64
C ARG A 47 8.90 -7.46 21.74
N GLY A 48 8.86 -8.71 22.17
CA GLY A 48 8.12 -9.78 21.50
C GLY A 48 6.62 -9.49 21.44
N ALA A 49 6.04 -8.93 22.51
CA ALA A 49 4.64 -8.57 22.59
C ALA A 49 4.23 -7.52 21.55
N LEU A 50 5.04 -6.48 21.37
CA LEU A 50 4.83 -5.46 20.34
C LEU A 50 4.94 -6.07 18.92
N LEU A 51 5.98 -6.88 18.68
CA LEU A 51 6.15 -7.57 17.39
C LEU A 51 4.97 -8.49 17.08
N TYR A 52 4.47 -9.21 18.08
CA TYR A 52 3.31 -10.08 17.95
C TYR A 52 2.04 -9.29 17.63
N ALA A 53 1.80 -8.19 18.35
CA ALA A 53 0.67 -7.31 18.11
C ALA A 53 0.70 -6.71 16.69
N ASN A 54 1.86 -6.30 16.18
CA ASN A 54 1.96 -5.74 14.83
C ASN A 54 1.83 -6.78 13.71
N ASN A 55 2.38 -7.99 13.89
CA ASN A 55 2.62 -8.90 12.77
C ASN A 55 1.81 -10.21 12.83
N CYS A 56 1.39 -10.64 14.02
CA CYS A 56 0.87 -11.99 14.22
C CYS A 56 -0.60 -12.03 14.64
N ARG A 57 -1.10 -11.00 15.33
CA ARG A 57 -2.46 -10.97 15.89
C ARG A 57 -3.56 -11.14 14.85
N THR A 58 -3.34 -10.68 13.63
CA THR A 58 -4.30 -10.73 12.51
C THR A 58 -4.75 -12.17 12.24
N CYS A 59 -3.81 -13.11 12.23
CA CYS A 59 -4.11 -14.52 12.01
C CYS A 59 -4.33 -15.27 13.32
N HIS A 60 -3.57 -14.93 14.37
CA HIS A 60 -3.48 -15.74 15.60
C HIS A 60 -4.30 -15.20 16.77
N GLY A 61 -5.03 -14.09 16.61
CA GLY A 61 -5.79 -13.42 17.64
C GLY A 61 -4.93 -12.54 18.56
N ILE A 62 -5.55 -11.54 19.20
CA ILE A 62 -4.85 -10.56 20.06
C ILE A 62 -4.24 -11.18 21.32
N ARG A 63 -4.77 -12.33 21.79
CA ARG A 63 -4.27 -13.12 22.92
C ARG A 63 -3.56 -14.40 22.48
N GLY A 64 -3.38 -14.64 21.18
CA GLY A 64 -2.87 -15.92 20.68
C GLY A 64 -3.87 -17.06 20.77
N GLU A 65 -5.15 -16.75 20.89
CA GLU A 65 -6.26 -17.70 20.97
C GLU A 65 -6.52 -18.45 19.65
N GLY A 66 -6.04 -17.92 18.53
CA GLY A 66 -6.22 -18.46 17.18
C GLY A 66 -7.31 -17.73 16.40
N GLY A 67 -7.66 -18.28 15.25
CA GLY A 67 -8.61 -17.71 14.29
C GLY A 67 -8.41 -18.34 12.92
N VAL A 68 -7.97 -17.52 11.95
CA VAL A 68 -7.44 -18.01 10.66
C VAL A 68 -6.20 -18.87 10.89
N GLY A 69 -5.30 -18.42 11.76
CA GLY A 69 -4.13 -19.12 12.24
C GLY A 69 -4.42 -19.95 13.49
N LEU A 70 -3.54 -20.92 13.77
CA LEU A 70 -3.67 -21.79 14.95
C LEU A 70 -3.45 -21.03 16.26
N THR A 71 -4.03 -21.52 17.35
CA THR A 71 -3.78 -21.04 18.71
C THR A 71 -2.29 -21.14 19.06
N LEU A 72 -1.69 -19.99 19.44
CA LEU A 72 -0.29 -19.88 19.83
C LEU A 72 -0.11 -19.78 21.35
N ASN A 73 -1.03 -19.13 22.05
CA ASN A 73 -1.00 -18.99 23.51
C ASN A 73 -1.55 -20.25 24.21
N LYS A 74 -0.88 -21.39 24.00
CA LYS A 74 -1.29 -22.70 24.53
C LYS A 74 -0.30 -23.26 25.55
N ALA A 75 -0.82 -24.08 26.47
CA ALA A 75 -0.03 -24.69 27.55
C ALA A 75 1.19 -25.48 27.04
N ALA A 76 1.07 -26.11 25.86
CA ALA A 76 2.17 -26.87 25.27
C ALA A 76 3.41 -26.00 24.98
N PHE A 77 3.25 -24.77 24.49
CA PHE A 77 4.37 -23.87 24.18
C PHE A 77 4.97 -23.23 25.43
N ARG A 78 4.20 -23.10 26.52
CA ARG A 78 4.65 -22.58 27.81
C ARG A 78 5.36 -23.61 28.69
N ASN A 79 5.56 -24.84 28.19
CA ASN A 79 6.23 -25.90 28.96
C ASN A 79 7.71 -25.55 29.18
N GLN A 80 8.09 -25.33 30.45
CA GLN A 80 9.45 -24.95 30.85
C GLN A 80 10.39 -26.15 31.07
N GLU A 81 9.92 -27.38 30.88
CA GLU A 81 10.81 -28.56 30.89
C GLU A 81 11.90 -28.41 29.81
N PRO A 82 13.20 -28.53 30.12
CA PRO A 82 14.28 -28.09 29.23
C PRO A 82 14.21 -28.65 27.80
N LEU A 83 13.88 -29.95 27.66
CA LEU A 83 13.78 -30.59 26.35
C LEU A 83 12.54 -30.10 25.58
N ALA A 84 11.39 -29.98 26.26
CA ALA A 84 10.16 -29.52 25.64
C ALA A 84 10.27 -28.04 25.24
N LEU A 85 10.86 -27.21 26.10
CA LEU A 85 11.12 -25.80 25.83
C LEU A 85 12.01 -25.63 24.61
N SER A 86 13.15 -26.34 24.53
CA SER A 86 14.04 -26.30 23.37
C SER A 86 13.33 -26.72 22.08
N GLN A 87 12.57 -27.83 22.11
CA GLN A 87 11.84 -28.32 20.95
C GLN A 87 10.76 -27.33 20.47
N ASN A 88 10.05 -26.70 21.41
CA ASN A 88 9.05 -25.69 21.08
C ASN A 88 9.70 -24.44 20.49
N GLN A 89 10.80 -23.96 21.09
CA GLN A 89 11.53 -22.80 20.58
C GLN A 89 12.06 -23.06 19.17
N ASP A 90 12.62 -24.24 18.90
CA ASP A 90 13.11 -24.61 17.57
C ASP A 90 11.99 -24.73 16.53
N LEU A 91 10.85 -25.30 16.91
CA LEU A 91 9.67 -25.37 16.06
C LEU A 91 9.20 -23.97 15.66
N ILE A 92 8.97 -23.11 16.65
CA ILE A 92 8.46 -21.74 16.45
C ILE A 92 9.46 -20.94 15.62
N ARG A 93 10.74 -20.98 15.97
CA ARG A 93 11.82 -20.29 15.25
C ARG A 93 11.87 -20.70 13.79
N ARG A 94 11.86 -22.01 13.49
CA ARG A 94 11.89 -22.49 12.10
C ARG A 94 10.65 -22.05 11.32
N THR A 95 9.48 -22.08 11.94
CA THR A 95 8.24 -21.61 11.29
C THR A 95 8.28 -20.12 11.01
N LEU A 96 8.82 -19.30 11.92
CA LEU A 96 8.99 -17.86 11.66
C LEU A 96 10.02 -17.62 10.55
N ILE A 97 11.13 -18.37 10.52
CA ILE A 97 12.19 -18.18 9.52
C ILE A 97 11.74 -18.52 8.09
N CYS A 98 11.04 -19.64 7.92
CA CYS A 98 10.71 -20.19 6.59
C CYS A 98 9.24 -20.07 6.20
N GLY A 99 8.38 -19.61 7.10
CA GLY A 99 6.94 -19.76 6.95
C GLY A 99 6.51 -21.23 6.91
N ARG A 100 5.34 -21.50 6.32
CA ARG A 100 4.86 -22.86 6.11
C ARG A 100 4.18 -23.00 4.76
N ALA A 101 4.86 -23.71 3.85
CA ALA A 101 4.36 -24.02 2.51
C ALA A 101 2.96 -24.67 2.55
N GLY A 102 2.10 -24.27 1.61
CA GLY A 102 0.70 -24.71 1.55
C GLY A 102 -0.21 -24.11 2.63
N THR A 103 0.23 -23.06 3.32
CA THR A 103 -0.57 -22.28 4.27
C THR A 103 -0.35 -20.79 4.05
N LEU A 104 -1.19 -19.94 4.65
CA LEU A 104 -1.03 -18.48 4.62
C LEU A 104 0.11 -17.94 5.49
N MET A 105 0.89 -18.78 6.18
CA MET A 105 1.99 -18.33 7.05
C MET A 105 3.25 -18.02 6.23
N PRO A 106 3.62 -16.73 6.03
CA PRO A 106 4.76 -16.35 5.20
C PRO A 106 6.08 -16.60 5.94
N ALA A 107 7.19 -16.50 5.21
CA ALA A 107 8.51 -16.37 5.81
C ALA A 107 8.65 -14.98 6.44
N TRP A 108 9.17 -14.91 7.67
CA TRP A 108 9.35 -13.65 8.39
C TRP A 108 10.80 -13.22 8.50
N LEU A 109 11.77 -14.11 8.30
CA LEU A 109 13.18 -13.71 8.33
C LEU A 109 13.53 -12.91 7.07
N ASP A 110 14.17 -11.76 7.27
CA ASP A 110 14.67 -10.85 6.21
C ASP A 110 15.42 -11.57 5.07
N SER A 111 16.39 -12.42 5.42
CA SER A 111 17.18 -13.20 4.46
C SER A 111 16.39 -14.27 3.70
N ASN A 112 15.14 -14.52 4.09
CA ASN A 112 14.19 -15.41 3.40
C ASN A 112 13.01 -14.64 2.79
N GLY A 113 13.13 -13.32 2.63
CA GLY A 113 12.11 -12.45 2.03
C GLY A 113 11.05 -11.92 2.99
N GLY A 114 11.25 -12.05 4.31
CA GLY A 114 10.36 -11.50 5.34
C GLY A 114 10.80 -10.14 5.88
N SER A 115 10.09 -9.60 6.87
CA SER A 115 10.31 -8.23 7.40
C SER A 115 11.08 -8.18 8.74
N LEU A 116 11.41 -9.32 9.33
CA LEU A 116 12.00 -9.41 10.68
C LEU A 116 13.45 -9.89 10.65
N THR A 117 14.28 -9.26 11.48
CA THR A 117 15.65 -9.73 11.74
C THR A 117 15.65 -10.98 12.64
N ALA A 118 16.76 -11.72 12.62
CA ALA A 118 16.94 -12.88 13.51
C ALA A 118 16.73 -12.54 15.01
N ASN A 119 17.14 -11.35 15.45
CA ASN A 119 16.93 -10.92 16.85
C ASN A 119 15.45 -10.67 17.17
N GLN A 120 14.69 -10.10 16.23
CA GLN A 120 13.24 -9.91 16.38
C GLN A 120 12.50 -11.25 16.43
N ILE A 121 12.95 -12.25 15.66
CA ILE A 121 12.43 -13.62 15.76
C ILE A 121 12.64 -14.18 17.17
N GLU A 122 13.81 -13.96 17.79
CA GLU A 122 14.05 -14.42 19.16
C GLU A 122 13.18 -13.73 20.22
N HIS A 123 12.81 -12.46 20.02
CA HIS A 123 11.85 -11.77 20.88
C HIS A 123 10.47 -12.44 20.82
N LEU A 124 9.98 -12.76 19.61
CA LEU A 124 8.73 -13.50 19.40
C LEU A 124 8.77 -14.91 20.02
N VAL A 125 9.85 -15.65 19.81
CA VAL A 125 10.03 -16.99 20.38
C VAL A 125 9.95 -16.95 21.92
N ARG A 126 10.56 -15.94 22.54
CA ARG A 126 10.52 -15.77 24.02
C ARG A 126 9.13 -15.42 24.53
N LEU A 127 8.40 -14.52 23.86
CA LEU A 127 7.00 -14.26 24.20
C LEU A 127 6.15 -15.54 24.15
N LEU A 128 6.22 -16.26 23.02
CA LEU A 128 5.38 -17.43 22.75
C LEU A 128 5.67 -18.61 23.69
N THR A 129 6.87 -18.65 24.28
CA THR A 129 7.29 -19.68 25.24
C THR A 129 7.37 -19.19 26.68
N ALA A 130 6.96 -17.94 26.95
CA ALA A 130 7.02 -17.35 28.28
C ALA A 130 6.13 -18.12 29.28
N PRO A 131 6.62 -18.36 30.51
CA PRO A 131 5.83 -19.03 31.54
C PRO A 131 4.66 -18.15 32.01
N LEU A 132 3.72 -18.76 32.75
CA LEU A 132 2.71 -18.00 33.49
C LEU A 132 3.34 -17.36 34.74
N GLU A 133 2.79 -16.24 35.17
CA GLU A 133 3.21 -15.52 36.38
C GLU A 133 2.14 -15.65 37.46
N GLY A 134 2.53 -16.11 38.65
CA GLY A 134 1.61 -16.61 39.69
C GLY A 134 0.59 -15.61 40.25
N GLU A 135 0.75 -14.31 39.95
CA GLU A 135 -0.15 -13.24 40.40
C GLU A 135 -0.72 -12.41 39.24
N THR A 136 -0.49 -12.83 37.99
CA THR A 136 -0.87 -12.09 36.80
C THR A 136 -2.08 -12.74 36.13
N PHE A 137 -3.15 -11.97 35.91
CA PHE A 137 -4.40 -12.46 35.31
C PHE A 137 -4.83 -11.57 34.14
N ASP A 138 -5.45 -12.18 33.14
CA ASP A 138 -6.07 -11.45 32.03
C ASP A 138 -7.41 -10.79 32.46
N ALA A 139 -8.01 -10.00 31.56
CA ALA A 139 -9.29 -9.33 31.80
C ALA A 139 -10.46 -10.29 32.14
N ASN A 140 -10.32 -11.58 31.82
CA ASN A 140 -11.31 -12.62 32.10
C ASN A 140 -10.98 -13.41 33.38
N GLY A 141 -9.90 -13.06 34.09
CA GLY A 141 -9.45 -13.74 35.30
C GLY A 141 -8.65 -15.02 35.07
N ASN A 142 -8.18 -15.29 33.84
CA ASN A 142 -7.32 -16.45 33.57
C ASN A 142 -5.85 -16.12 33.89
N PRO A 143 -5.07 -17.06 34.46
CA PRO A 143 -3.64 -16.87 34.67
C PRO A 143 -2.91 -16.54 33.36
N THR A 144 -2.04 -15.53 33.38
CA THR A 144 -1.27 -15.06 32.22
C THR A 144 0.14 -14.61 32.63
N ASN A 145 0.85 -13.90 31.76
CA ASN A 145 2.08 -13.18 32.08
C ASN A 145 2.03 -11.76 31.53
N HIS A 146 2.93 -10.90 32.02
CA HIS A 146 3.02 -9.51 31.57
C HIS A 146 3.20 -9.36 30.05
N GLY A 147 3.91 -10.28 29.40
CA GLY A 147 4.11 -10.26 27.94
C GLY A 147 2.81 -10.36 27.14
N TRP A 148 1.93 -11.31 27.50
CA TRP A 148 0.63 -11.43 26.84
C TRP A 148 -0.33 -10.30 27.20
N LEU A 149 -0.23 -9.71 28.40
CA LEU A 149 -0.96 -8.48 28.72
C LEU A 149 -0.51 -7.31 27.84
N ALA A 150 0.80 -7.11 27.72
CA ALA A 150 1.38 -6.08 26.86
C ALA A 150 0.98 -6.29 25.39
N ALA A 151 0.94 -7.54 24.91
CA ALA A 151 0.54 -7.84 23.53
C ALA A 151 -0.92 -7.41 23.25
N VAL A 152 -1.82 -7.63 24.22
CA VAL A 152 -3.22 -7.22 24.14
C VAL A 152 -3.35 -5.70 24.24
N GLU A 153 -2.60 -5.06 25.12
CA GLU A 153 -2.57 -3.60 25.26
C GLU A 153 -2.07 -2.92 23.97
N PHE A 154 -0.96 -3.38 23.41
CA PHE A 154 -0.47 -2.90 22.11
C PHE A 154 -1.49 -3.12 21.00
N ALA A 155 -2.16 -4.28 20.98
CA ALA A 155 -3.21 -4.55 20.00
C ALA A 155 -4.41 -3.59 20.15
N HIS A 156 -4.87 -3.31 21.38
CA HIS A 156 -5.96 -2.37 21.61
C HIS A 156 -5.59 -0.94 21.17
N ASN A 157 -4.36 -0.51 21.42
CA ASN A 157 -3.89 0.81 20.98
C ASN A 157 -3.84 0.89 19.45
N LEU A 158 -3.29 -0.13 18.79
CA LEU A 158 -3.26 -0.21 17.33
C LEU A 158 -4.67 -0.20 16.72
N ASN A 159 -5.65 -0.86 17.34
CA ASN A 159 -7.03 -0.88 16.85
C ASN A 159 -7.74 0.46 16.99
N HIS A 160 -7.50 1.20 18.08
CA HIS A 160 -8.07 2.54 18.25
C HIS A 160 -7.51 3.53 17.22
N GLU A 161 -6.24 3.38 16.86
CA GLU A 161 -5.58 4.23 15.87
C GLU A 161 -5.87 3.79 14.42
N SER A 162 -6.48 2.61 14.21
CA SER A 162 -6.79 2.08 12.89
C SER A 162 -8.23 2.37 12.46
N SER A 163 -8.40 2.81 11.22
CA SER A 163 -9.69 2.90 10.54
C SER A 163 -9.64 2.15 9.21
N ALA A 164 -10.78 1.59 8.79
CA ALA A 164 -10.94 1.07 7.42
C ALA A 164 -11.86 1.97 6.63
N SER A 165 -11.56 2.15 5.34
CA SER A 165 -12.46 2.84 4.43
C SER A 165 -13.46 1.85 3.84
N VAL A 166 -14.72 2.27 3.69
CA VAL A 166 -15.69 1.53 2.89
C VAL A 166 -15.25 1.54 1.43
N THR A 167 -14.90 0.38 0.90
CA THR A 167 -14.47 0.23 -0.50
C THR A 167 -15.67 0.00 -1.43
N GLY A 168 -15.49 0.27 -2.72
CA GLY A 168 -16.51 0.01 -3.73
C GLY A 168 -16.33 0.81 -5.02
N ASP A 169 -17.35 0.76 -5.88
CA ASP A 169 -17.38 1.44 -7.16
C ASP A 169 -17.51 2.97 -6.99
N THR A 170 -16.53 3.70 -7.48
CA THR A 170 -16.60 5.16 -7.64
C THR A 170 -16.89 5.51 -9.10
N LEU A 171 -17.43 6.71 -9.37
CA LEU A 171 -17.67 7.13 -10.76
C LEU A 171 -16.40 7.07 -11.65
N PRO A 172 -15.20 7.48 -11.17
CA PRO A 172 -13.96 7.29 -11.91
C PRO A 172 -13.64 5.81 -12.22
N LEU A 173 -13.78 4.93 -11.23
CA LEU A 173 -13.51 3.50 -11.42
C LEU A 173 -14.53 2.84 -12.37
N ILE A 174 -15.80 3.21 -12.28
CA ILE A 174 -16.85 2.77 -13.21
C ILE A 174 -16.52 3.26 -14.63
N ALA A 175 -16.14 4.53 -14.79
CA ALA A 175 -15.78 5.09 -16.09
C ALA A 175 -14.59 4.34 -16.72
N ALA A 176 -13.55 4.10 -15.94
CA ALA A 176 -12.36 3.37 -16.37
C ALA A 176 -12.70 1.91 -16.73
N ALA A 177 -13.42 1.18 -15.87
CA ALA A 177 -13.82 -0.20 -16.12
C ALA A 177 -14.69 -0.37 -17.36
N HIS A 178 -15.39 0.70 -17.76
CA HIS A 178 -16.29 0.71 -18.91
C HIS A 178 -15.74 1.41 -20.17
N GLY A 179 -14.46 1.80 -20.17
CA GLY A 179 -13.80 2.40 -21.33
C GLY A 179 -14.44 3.73 -21.75
N ILE A 180 -14.99 4.49 -20.81
CA ILE A 180 -15.74 5.72 -21.06
C ILE A 180 -14.77 6.91 -21.10
N GLY A 181 -14.39 7.35 -22.32
CA GLY A 181 -13.56 8.54 -22.56
C GLY A 181 -12.07 8.35 -22.25
N ALA A 182 -11.20 9.12 -22.93
CA ALA A 182 -9.74 8.99 -22.76
C ALA A 182 -9.22 9.52 -21.41
N ASN A 183 -10.04 10.30 -20.69
CA ASN A 183 -9.75 10.85 -19.37
C ASN A 183 -10.80 10.35 -18.36
N GLU A 184 -10.36 9.74 -17.25
CA GLU A 184 -11.24 9.21 -16.19
C GLU A 184 -12.25 10.24 -15.67
N VAL A 185 -11.83 11.51 -15.58
CA VAL A 185 -12.66 12.64 -15.15
C VAL A 185 -13.78 12.95 -16.13
N GLU A 186 -13.51 12.97 -17.44
CA GLU A 186 -14.54 13.27 -18.46
C GLU A 186 -15.61 12.18 -18.50
N GLY A 187 -15.19 10.91 -18.34
CA GLY A 187 -16.11 9.78 -18.23
C GLY A 187 -16.97 9.85 -16.96
N ALA A 188 -16.36 10.18 -15.81
CA ALA A 188 -17.09 10.35 -14.56
C ALA A 188 -18.11 11.50 -14.62
N ILE A 189 -17.76 12.63 -15.24
CA ILE A 189 -18.66 13.75 -15.50
C ILE A 189 -19.86 13.30 -16.35
N LEU A 190 -19.60 12.56 -17.45
CA LEU A 190 -20.66 12.06 -18.32
C LEU A 190 -21.62 11.13 -17.58
N ILE A 191 -21.11 10.21 -16.75
CA ILE A 191 -21.96 9.35 -15.92
C ILE A 191 -22.75 10.20 -14.91
N ALA A 192 -22.15 11.20 -14.29
CA ALA A 192 -22.83 12.09 -13.35
C ALA A 192 -23.97 12.88 -14.03
N GLU A 193 -23.70 13.51 -15.17
CA GLU A 193 -24.67 14.25 -15.96
C GLU A 193 -25.84 13.36 -16.42
N LEU A 194 -25.55 12.15 -16.93
CA LEU A 194 -26.56 11.20 -17.39
C LEU A 194 -27.52 10.76 -16.28
N ASN A 195 -27.02 10.75 -15.04
CA ASN A 195 -27.77 10.36 -13.85
C ASN A 195 -28.29 11.55 -13.03
N GLY A 196 -28.09 12.78 -13.51
CA GLY A 196 -28.53 14.01 -12.83
C GLY A 196 -27.86 14.22 -11.47
N LEU A 197 -26.65 13.68 -11.28
CA LEU A 197 -25.86 13.85 -10.06
C LEU A 197 -25.23 15.25 -10.06
N THR A 198 -25.28 15.92 -8.92
CA THR A 198 -24.50 17.14 -8.71
C THR A 198 -23.01 16.77 -8.60
N TYR A 199 -22.14 17.59 -9.18
CA TYR A 199 -20.69 17.45 -9.09
C TYR A 199 -20.00 18.81 -9.20
N ALA A 200 -18.73 18.86 -8.81
CA ALA A 200 -17.83 19.99 -8.96
C ALA A 200 -16.51 19.52 -9.61
N VAL A 201 -15.86 20.43 -10.33
CA VAL A 201 -14.50 20.22 -10.85
C VAL A 201 -13.67 21.41 -10.40
N ASP A 202 -12.54 21.17 -9.73
CA ASP A 202 -11.66 22.25 -9.28
C ASP A 202 -10.74 22.77 -10.40
N GLY A 203 -9.98 23.82 -10.10
CA GLY A 203 -9.01 24.42 -11.05
C GLY A 203 -7.86 23.50 -11.45
N SER A 204 -7.68 22.38 -10.74
CA SER A 204 -6.69 21.33 -11.01
C SER A 204 -7.29 20.15 -11.79
N GLY A 205 -8.58 20.20 -12.14
CA GLY A 205 -9.27 19.17 -12.91
C GLY A 205 -9.79 17.99 -12.08
N ASN A 206 -9.76 18.08 -10.75
CA ASN A 206 -10.26 17.02 -9.88
C ASN A 206 -11.79 17.05 -9.81
N PHE A 207 -12.42 15.88 -9.91
CA PHE A 207 -13.87 15.70 -9.89
C PHE A 207 -14.40 15.30 -8.51
N TYR A 208 -15.47 15.97 -8.05
CA TYR A 208 -16.06 15.74 -6.73
C TYR A 208 -17.58 15.73 -6.78
N LEU A 209 -18.22 14.90 -5.93
CA LEU A 209 -19.68 14.89 -5.74
C LEU A 209 -20.04 15.63 -4.44
N PRO A 210 -20.76 16.77 -4.47
CA PRO A 210 -21.18 17.50 -3.27
C PRO A 210 -22.32 16.79 -2.52
N TYR A 211 -22.32 16.91 -1.20
CA TYR A 211 -23.31 16.31 -0.29
C TYR A 211 -24.40 17.31 0.10
N SER A 212 -25.63 16.81 0.29
CA SER A 212 -26.77 17.59 0.80
C SER A 212 -27.29 16.98 2.10
N GLY A 213 -26.96 17.57 3.25
CA GLY A 213 -27.69 17.35 4.51
C GLY A 213 -26.81 17.26 5.77
N ASP A 214 -26.60 18.40 6.43
CA ASP A 214 -26.26 18.59 7.85
C ASP A 214 -24.93 17.99 8.39
N ASP A 215 -23.97 18.90 8.65
CA ASP A 215 -22.98 19.02 9.73
C ASP A 215 -22.12 17.85 10.27
N GLU A 216 -22.03 16.68 9.65
CA GLU A 216 -20.91 15.76 9.92
C GLU A 216 -20.26 15.24 8.65
N ALA A 217 -19.03 15.72 8.46
CA ALA A 217 -18.24 15.58 7.27
C ALA A 217 -17.03 14.66 7.63
N LEU A 218 -16.79 13.56 6.88
CA LEU A 218 -15.61 12.69 7.06
C LEU A 218 -14.70 12.57 5.81
N MET A 219 -13.40 12.83 5.99
CA MET A 219 -12.31 12.97 4.99
C MET A 219 -11.44 11.71 4.80
N LEU A 220 -10.77 11.62 3.64
CA LEU A 220 -9.47 10.95 3.41
C LEU A 220 -8.59 11.94 2.59
N ASN A 221 -7.52 12.56 3.15
CA ASN A 221 -6.94 13.84 2.64
C ASN A 221 -5.38 13.83 2.50
N PRO A 222 -4.70 14.75 1.76
CA PRO A 222 -4.55 16.17 2.15
C PRO A 222 -4.50 17.22 1.00
N SER A 223 -5.61 17.91 0.72
CA SER A 223 -5.64 19.37 0.48
C SER A 223 -7.09 19.91 0.49
N ALA A 224 -7.39 20.78 1.47
CA ALA A 224 -8.56 21.68 1.59
C ALA A 224 -10.01 21.10 1.61
N ASP A 225 -10.54 20.98 2.83
CA ASP A 225 -11.93 21.18 3.30
C ASP A 225 -13.16 20.80 2.44
N ASN A 226 -13.87 19.77 2.94
CA ASN A 226 -15.28 19.34 2.70
C ASN A 226 -15.62 18.43 1.50
N ILE A 227 -15.12 17.19 1.57
CA ILE A 227 -15.81 15.87 1.58
C ILE A 227 -16.84 15.50 0.51
N ALA A 228 -16.54 14.34 -0.10
CA ALA A 228 -17.28 13.62 -1.12
C ALA A 228 -18.56 12.92 -0.64
N THR A 229 -19.58 12.94 -1.49
CA THR A 229 -20.69 11.98 -1.49
C THR A 229 -20.27 10.74 -2.28
N GLY A 230 -19.98 9.62 -1.61
CA GLY A 230 -19.80 8.33 -2.30
C GLY A 230 -21.12 7.85 -2.92
N LEU A 231 -21.04 7.11 -4.04
CA LEU A 231 -22.17 6.31 -4.52
C LEU A 231 -22.55 5.30 -3.43
N LEU A 232 -23.84 5.05 -3.25
CA LEU A 232 -24.30 4.06 -2.29
C LEU A 232 -24.31 2.67 -2.94
N PRO A 233 -23.86 1.61 -2.23
CA PRO A 233 -24.09 0.24 -2.67
C PRO A 233 -25.57 0.01 -3.02
N GLY A 234 -25.83 -0.61 -4.17
CA GLY A 234 -27.17 -0.86 -4.68
C GLY A 234 -27.82 0.30 -5.45
N GLN A 235 -27.19 1.48 -5.50
CA GLN A 235 -27.63 2.56 -6.37
C GLN A 235 -27.55 2.12 -7.84
N THR A 236 -28.56 2.47 -8.63
CA THR A 236 -28.61 2.13 -10.06
C THR A 236 -28.20 3.33 -10.90
N LEU A 237 -27.21 3.14 -11.77
CA LEU A 237 -26.69 4.15 -12.70
C LEU A 237 -26.97 3.77 -14.16
N ARG A 238 -27.11 4.79 -14.99
CA ARG A 238 -27.07 4.68 -16.45
C ARG A 238 -25.65 4.90 -16.94
N LEU A 239 -25.20 4.09 -17.89
CA LEU A 239 -23.93 4.28 -18.60
C LEU A 239 -24.21 4.74 -20.04
N PRO A 240 -23.28 5.47 -20.66
CA PRO A 240 -23.43 5.95 -22.03
C PRO A 240 -23.52 4.80 -23.06
N GLU A 241 -24.10 5.09 -24.21
CA GLU A 241 -24.15 4.15 -25.34
C GLU A 241 -22.73 3.88 -25.87
N GLY A 242 -22.43 2.61 -26.17
CA GLY A 242 -21.10 2.20 -26.64
C GLY A 242 -20.08 1.92 -25.54
N ALA A 243 -20.50 1.93 -24.26
CA ALA A 243 -19.65 1.47 -23.16
C ALA A 243 -19.17 0.03 -23.40
N SER A 244 -17.87 -0.18 -23.24
CA SER A 244 -17.28 -1.51 -23.20
C SER A 244 -17.18 -1.98 -21.74
N TYR A 245 -16.66 -3.18 -21.53
CA TYR A 245 -16.32 -3.67 -20.20
C TYR A 245 -15.01 -4.43 -20.26
N ARG A 246 -14.11 -4.10 -19.35
CA ARG A 246 -12.85 -4.82 -19.16
C ARG A 246 -13.11 -6.07 -18.34
N VAL A 247 -12.89 -7.24 -18.95
CA VAL A 247 -13.02 -8.53 -18.27
C VAL A 247 -11.99 -8.63 -17.15
N SER A 248 -12.46 -9.04 -15.97
CA SER A 248 -11.63 -9.33 -14.80
C SER A 248 -11.54 -10.83 -14.54
N ALA A 249 -10.55 -11.26 -13.77
CA ALA A 249 -10.39 -12.66 -13.43
C ALA A 249 -11.63 -13.20 -12.70
N GLY A 250 -12.12 -14.37 -13.12
CA GLY A 250 -13.31 -14.99 -12.53
C GLY A 250 -14.65 -14.46 -13.05
N ASP A 251 -14.65 -13.45 -13.92
CA ASP A 251 -15.88 -13.00 -14.57
C ASP A 251 -16.48 -14.10 -15.46
N THR A 252 -17.81 -14.16 -15.51
CA THR A 252 -18.57 -15.03 -16.41
C THR A 252 -19.54 -14.16 -17.21
N LEU A 253 -20.04 -14.64 -18.34
CA LEU A 253 -21.08 -13.90 -19.07
C LEU A 253 -22.33 -13.67 -18.21
N GLY A 254 -22.66 -14.63 -17.34
CA GLY A 254 -23.75 -14.57 -16.37
C GLY A 254 -23.53 -13.49 -15.32
N SER A 255 -22.36 -13.46 -14.66
CA SER A 255 -22.06 -12.48 -13.60
C SER A 255 -21.99 -11.06 -14.15
N ILE A 256 -21.39 -10.87 -15.34
CA ILE A 256 -21.37 -9.57 -16.03
C ILE A 256 -22.81 -9.16 -16.39
N ALA A 257 -23.59 -10.07 -16.97
CA ALA A 257 -24.95 -9.76 -17.39
C ALA A 257 -25.84 -9.37 -16.19
N GLU A 258 -25.74 -10.11 -15.09
CA GLU A 258 -26.45 -9.82 -13.85
C GLU A 258 -26.07 -8.45 -13.29
N ARG A 259 -24.77 -8.15 -13.19
CA ARG A 259 -24.24 -6.86 -12.68
C ARG A 259 -24.78 -5.65 -13.45
N HIS A 260 -24.96 -5.78 -14.76
CA HIS A 260 -25.38 -4.68 -15.63
C HIS A 260 -26.88 -4.70 -15.98
N GLY A 261 -27.66 -5.65 -15.41
CA GLY A 261 -29.09 -5.78 -15.71
C GLY A 261 -29.39 -6.13 -17.17
N ILE A 262 -28.51 -6.90 -17.82
CA ILE A 262 -28.61 -7.35 -19.22
C ILE A 262 -28.64 -8.88 -19.28
N THR A 263 -28.64 -9.47 -20.48
CA THR A 263 -28.61 -10.92 -20.68
C THR A 263 -27.29 -11.37 -21.30
N PRO A 264 -26.79 -12.59 -20.97
CA PRO A 264 -25.62 -13.16 -21.64
C PRO A 264 -25.77 -13.22 -23.17
N SER A 265 -26.98 -13.44 -23.67
CA SER A 265 -27.27 -13.41 -25.12
C SER A 265 -27.06 -12.04 -25.77
N GLN A 266 -27.33 -10.94 -25.06
CA GLN A 266 -27.07 -9.60 -25.57
C GLN A 266 -25.56 -9.34 -25.67
N ILE A 267 -24.79 -9.75 -24.65
CA ILE A 267 -23.32 -9.67 -24.68
C ILE A 267 -22.78 -10.47 -25.87
N ARG A 268 -23.19 -11.73 -26.04
CA ARG A 268 -22.77 -12.57 -27.17
C ARG A 268 -23.06 -11.95 -28.53
N SER A 269 -24.23 -11.33 -28.70
CA SER A 269 -24.64 -10.76 -29.99
C SER A 269 -23.77 -9.58 -30.45
N LEU A 270 -23.15 -8.87 -29.51
CA LEU A 270 -22.27 -7.74 -29.79
C LEU A 270 -20.80 -8.13 -29.90
N ASN A 271 -20.44 -9.35 -29.49
CA ASN A 271 -19.07 -9.82 -29.43
C ASN A 271 -18.94 -11.14 -30.20
N PRO A 272 -19.09 -11.12 -31.54
CA PRO A 272 -19.08 -12.34 -32.35
C PRO A 272 -17.78 -13.12 -32.23
N LEU A 273 -16.64 -12.44 -31.97
CA LEU A 273 -15.34 -13.10 -31.80
C LEU A 273 -15.10 -13.72 -30.41
N LEU A 274 -15.83 -13.31 -29.37
CA LEU A 274 -15.77 -14.00 -28.06
C LEU A 274 -16.12 -15.48 -28.23
N LEU A 275 -17.04 -15.80 -29.15
CA LEU A 275 -17.46 -17.15 -29.46
C LEU A 275 -16.40 -17.93 -30.26
N SER A 276 -15.56 -17.25 -31.05
CA SER A 276 -14.49 -17.91 -31.83
C SER A 276 -13.23 -18.22 -31.03
N ILE A 277 -13.01 -17.51 -29.92
CA ILE A 277 -11.82 -17.69 -29.06
C ILE A 277 -12.06 -18.76 -27.99
N VAL A 278 -13.32 -18.98 -27.56
CA VAL A 278 -13.64 -19.80 -26.37
C VAL A 278 -14.78 -20.81 -26.58
N GLY A 279 -15.42 -20.86 -27.76
CA GLY A 279 -16.53 -21.79 -28.05
C GLY A 279 -17.86 -21.41 -27.36
N ASP A 280 -18.79 -22.37 -27.25
CA ASP A 280 -20.06 -22.24 -26.49
C ASP A 280 -19.74 -22.12 -24.99
N ILE A 281 -19.33 -20.92 -24.54
CA ILE A 281 -19.24 -20.60 -23.12
C ILE A 281 -20.64 -20.72 -22.53
N ALA A 282 -20.82 -21.70 -21.64
CA ALA A 282 -21.97 -21.70 -20.74
C ALA A 282 -21.94 -20.42 -19.91
N ASP A 283 -23.11 -19.85 -19.59
CA ASP A 283 -23.20 -18.53 -18.95
C ASP A 283 -22.38 -18.41 -17.64
N ASP A 284 -22.02 -19.54 -17.01
CA ASP A 284 -21.25 -19.66 -15.77
C ASP A 284 -19.76 -20.02 -15.96
N THR A 285 -19.25 -20.13 -17.19
CA THR A 285 -17.83 -20.43 -17.41
C THR A 285 -16.99 -19.15 -17.23
N PRO A 286 -15.89 -19.22 -16.45
CA PRO A 286 -14.97 -18.10 -16.32
C PRO A 286 -14.39 -17.67 -17.66
N LEU A 287 -14.46 -16.38 -17.95
CA LEU A 287 -13.79 -15.73 -19.05
C LEU A 287 -12.29 -15.59 -18.71
N THR A 288 -11.44 -15.78 -19.71
CA THR A 288 -10.01 -15.49 -19.58
C THR A 288 -9.81 -13.98 -19.71
N GLY A 289 -9.10 -13.37 -18.77
CA GLY A 289 -8.75 -11.94 -18.83
C GLY A 289 -7.66 -11.62 -19.88
N GLU A 290 -7.08 -12.65 -20.50
CA GLU A 290 -6.01 -12.56 -21.46
C GLU A 290 -6.56 -12.53 -22.89
N ARG A 291 -6.14 -11.53 -23.68
CA ARG A 291 -6.53 -11.41 -25.08
C ARG A 291 -5.82 -12.46 -25.93
N LYS A 292 -6.60 -13.39 -26.48
CA LYS A 292 -6.12 -14.39 -27.45
C LYS A 292 -6.50 -13.99 -28.86
N LEU A 293 -5.50 -13.85 -29.73
CA LEU A 293 -5.68 -13.62 -31.16
C LEU A 293 -5.79 -14.94 -31.90
N LEU A 294 -6.69 -14.98 -32.88
CA LEU A 294 -6.78 -16.02 -33.88
C LEU A 294 -5.63 -15.88 -34.87
N LEU A 295 -5.02 -17.01 -35.22
CA LEU A 295 -4.05 -17.15 -36.29
C LEU A 295 -4.63 -18.05 -37.41
N PRO A 296 -4.21 -17.88 -38.67
CA PRO A 296 -4.56 -18.82 -39.73
C PRO A 296 -4.07 -20.25 -39.44
N ASP A 297 -4.79 -21.26 -39.91
CA ASP A 297 -4.34 -22.66 -39.85
C ASP A 297 -3.01 -22.84 -40.60
N GLY A 298 -2.15 -23.73 -40.08
CA GLY A 298 -0.81 -23.97 -40.60
C GLY A 298 0.22 -22.86 -40.34
N THR A 299 -0.08 -21.90 -39.45
CA THR A 299 0.85 -20.84 -39.07
C THR A 299 2.05 -21.41 -38.30
N SER A 300 3.26 -20.93 -38.59
CA SER A 300 4.47 -21.23 -37.83
C SER A 300 4.83 -20.09 -36.87
N TYR A 301 5.75 -20.35 -35.94
CA TYR A 301 6.35 -19.33 -35.08
C TYR A 301 7.86 -19.30 -35.29
N THR A 302 8.41 -18.12 -35.52
CA THR A 302 9.85 -17.90 -35.59
C THR A 302 10.36 -17.41 -34.25
N ALA A 303 11.18 -18.24 -33.58
CA ALA A 303 11.72 -17.94 -32.25
C ALA A 303 12.52 -16.63 -32.23
N GLN A 304 12.26 -15.81 -31.23
CA GLN A 304 12.92 -14.55 -30.97
C GLN A 304 14.02 -14.70 -29.91
N ALA A 305 14.82 -13.63 -29.74
CA ALA A 305 15.90 -13.62 -28.78
C ALA A 305 15.35 -13.68 -27.34
N GLY A 306 15.73 -14.73 -26.60
CA GLY A 306 15.32 -14.94 -25.20
C GLY A 306 14.18 -15.94 -25.04
N ASP A 307 13.62 -16.46 -26.13
CA ASP A 307 12.54 -17.44 -26.08
C ASP A 307 12.98 -18.78 -25.50
N THR A 308 12.02 -19.45 -24.87
CA THR A 308 12.09 -20.84 -24.44
C THR A 308 10.88 -21.61 -24.98
N LEU A 309 10.96 -22.94 -25.09
CA LEU A 309 9.77 -23.75 -25.42
C LEU A 309 8.61 -23.50 -24.46
N VAL A 310 8.91 -23.22 -23.19
CA VAL A 310 7.90 -22.91 -22.17
C VAL A 310 7.21 -21.59 -22.48
N SER A 311 7.96 -20.50 -22.67
CA SER A 311 7.37 -19.18 -22.93
C SER A 311 6.60 -19.13 -24.26
N ILE A 312 7.07 -19.84 -25.29
CA ILE A 312 6.35 -19.94 -26.58
C ILE A 312 5.06 -20.73 -26.40
N ALA A 313 5.12 -21.88 -25.72
CA ALA A 313 3.94 -22.72 -25.50
C ALA A 313 2.87 -22.01 -24.65
N GLU A 314 3.30 -21.28 -23.61
CA GLU A 314 2.43 -20.41 -22.80
C GLU A 314 1.78 -19.31 -23.65
N ALA A 315 2.56 -18.59 -24.47
CA ALA A 315 2.03 -17.57 -25.38
C ALA A 315 1.07 -18.13 -26.45
N HIS A 316 1.04 -19.45 -26.65
CA HIS A 316 0.16 -20.12 -27.61
C HIS A 316 -0.96 -20.94 -26.97
N ASP A 317 -1.06 -20.96 -25.65
CA ASP A 317 -2.03 -21.77 -24.91
C ASP A 317 -1.96 -23.26 -25.30
N ILE A 318 -0.74 -23.77 -25.48
CA ILE A 318 -0.47 -25.16 -25.84
C ILE A 318 0.42 -25.82 -24.78
N PRO A 319 0.23 -27.12 -24.46
CA PRO A 319 1.15 -27.82 -23.58
C PRO A 319 2.57 -27.84 -24.16
N VAL A 320 3.58 -27.53 -23.34
CA VAL A 320 5.00 -27.54 -23.74
C VAL A 320 5.39 -28.87 -24.41
N LEU A 321 4.94 -29.99 -23.83
CA LEU A 321 5.15 -31.32 -24.39
C LEU A 321 4.55 -31.46 -25.80
N ALA A 322 3.35 -30.92 -26.04
CA ALA A 322 2.72 -31.00 -27.35
C ALA A 322 3.52 -30.19 -28.40
N LEU A 323 3.95 -28.98 -28.06
CA LEU A 323 4.79 -28.15 -28.93
C LEU A 323 6.12 -28.85 -29.24
N ALA A 324 6.76 -29.45 -28.23
CA ALA A 324 8.00 -30.18 -28.39
C ALA A 324 7.83 -31.42 -29.30
N GLU A 325 6.78 -32.22 -29.08
CA GLU A 325 6.46 -33.40 -29.90
C GLU A 325 6.21 -33.04 -31.36
N ASP A 326 5.43 -31.99 -31.63
CA ASP A 326 5.12 -31.55 -33.00
C ASP A 326 6.36 -31.10 -33.78
N ASN A 327 7.38 -30.65 -33.06
CA ASN A 327 8.63 -30.15 -33.63
C ASN A 327 9.80 -31.13 -33.49
N GLY A 328 9.57 -32.33 -32.95
CA GLY A 328 10.60 -33.35 -32.77
C GLY A 328 11.71 -32.95 -31.78
N LEU A 329 11.36 -32.15 -30.77
CA LEU A 329 12.25 -31.61 -29.74
C LEU A 329 12.03 -32.29 -28.39
N ALA A 330 13.01 -32.17 -27.49
CA ALA A 330 12.81 -32.48 -26.06
C ALA A 330 12.15 -31.29 -25.35
N GLU A 331 11.40 -31.53 -24.27
CA GLU A 331 10.73 -30.47 -23.50
C GLU A 331 11.69 -29.42 -22.93
N ASP A 332 12.93 -29.81 -22.65
CA ASP A 332 14.00 -28.95 -22.12
C ASP A 332 15.00 -28.47 -23.19
N ALA A 333 14.67 -28.65 -24.48
CA ALA A 333 15.54 -28.24 -25.57
C ALA A 333 15.70 -26.72 -25.60
N ALA A 334 16.95 -26.25 -25.70
CA ALA A 334 17.24 -24.85 -25.97
C ALA A 334 16.88 -24.51 -27.42
N ILE A 335 16.21 -23.37 -27.61
CA ILE A 335 15.79 -22.89 -28.94
C ILE A 335 16.69 -21.73 -29.35
N ALA A 336 17.23 -21.81 -30.57
CA ALA A 336 18.00 -20.71 -31.14
C ALA A 336 17.07 -19.68 -31.77
N GLU A 337 17.42 -18.40 -31.69
CA GLU A 337 16.74 -17.33 -32.42
C GLU A 337 16.67 -17.67 -33.92
N GLY A 338 15.52 -17.42 -34.53
CA GLY A 338 15.22 -17.74 -35.93
C GLY A 338 14.79 -19.19 -36.17
N THR A 339 14.71 -20.03 -35.14
CA THR A 339 14.16 -21.39 -35.27
C THR A 339 12.67 -21.30 -35.60
N GLU A 340 12.26 -21.92 -36.71
CA GLU A 340 10.85 -22.01 -37.08
C GLU A 340 10.21 -23.23 -36.41
N LEU A 341 9.17 -22.99 -35.62
CA LEU A 341 8.37 -24.00 -34.95
C LEU A 341 7.00 -24.10 -35.61
N THR A 342 6.57 -25.32 -35.88
CA THR A 342 5.22 -25.63 -36.36
C THR A 342 4.24 -25.55 -35.21
N LEU A 343 3.14 -24.81 -35.42
CA LEU A 343 1.99 -24.77 -34.51
C LEU A 343 0.85 -25.63 -35.08
N ARG A 344 -0.01 -26.17 -34.22
CA ARG A 344 -1.19 -26.93 -34.66
C ARG A 344 -2.25 -25.98 -35.22
N ASP A 345 -3.09 -26.49 -36.12
CA ASP A 345 -4.28 -25.77 -36.60
C ASP A 345 -5.19 -25.39 -35.42
N GLY A 346 -5.81 -24.21 -35.51
CA GLY A 346 -6.60 -23.62 -34.41
C GLY A 346 -5.79 -23.08 -33.22
N THR A 347 -4.46 -23.10 -33.26
CA THR A 347 -3.63 -22.46 -32.22
C THR A 347 -3.76 -20.94 -32.31
N GLY A 348 -4.15 -20.30 -31.20
CA GLY A 348 -4.17 -18.85 -31.08
C GLY A 348 -2.87 -18.30 -30.50
N TYR A 349 -2.81 -16.98 -30.32
CA TYR A 349 -1.71 -16.30 -29.65
C TYR A 349 -2.24 -15.44 -28.51
N ILE A 350 -1.79 -15.71 -27.29
CA ILE A 350 -2.04 -14.87 -26.12
C ILE A 350 -1.12 -13.66 -26.21
N VAL A 351 -1.72 -12.47 -26.31
CA VAL A 351 -1.01 -11.20 -26.37
C VAL A 351 -0.17 -11.00 -25.10
N GLN A 352 1.09 -10.65 -25.29
CA GLN A 352 2.05 -10.36 -24.24
C GLN A 352 2.22 -8.85 -24.05
N PHE A 353 2.78 -8.46 -22.91
CA PHE A 353 3.05 -7.05 -22.63
C PHE A 353 4.05 -6.47 -23.62
N GLY A 354 3.71 -5.31 -24.22
CA GLY A 354 4.55 -4.61 -25.18
C GLY A 354 4.41 -5.11 -26.63
N ASP A 355 3.51 -6.06 -26.88
CA ASP A 355 3.22 -6.52 -28.24
C ASP A 355 2.62 -5.42 -29.11
N THR A 356 2.91 -5.55 -30.41
CA THR A 356 2.23 -4.82 -31.47
C THR A 356 1.67 -5.82 -32.46
N VAL A 357 0.62 -5.47 -33.20
CA VAL A 357 0.10 -6.35 -34.25
C VAL A 357 1.19 -6.66 -35.28
N LEU A 358 2.12 -5.74 -35.49
CA LEU A 358 3.27 -5.90 -36.36
C LEU A 358 4.29 -6.93 -35.82
N SER A 359 4.63 -6.89 -34.52
CA SER A 359 5.58 -7.85 -33.92
C SER A 359 5.01 -9.26 -33.94
N ILE A 360 3.74 -9.41 -33.59
CA ILE A 360 3.03 -10.70 -33.62
C ILE A 360 2.98 -11.24 -35.06
N ALA A 361 2.54 -10.42 -36.02
CA ALA A 361 2.47 -10.83 -37.41
C ALA A 361 3.85 -11.27 -37.94
N SER A 362 4.90 -10.52 -37.61
CA SER A 362 6.27 -10.82 -38.04
C SER A 362 6.79 -12.14 -37.46
N ALA A 363 6.54 -12.39 -36.17
CA ALA A 363 6.91 -13.66 -35.53
C ALA A 363 6.22 -14.87 -36.16
N HIS A 364 5.03 -14.65 -36.75
CA HIS A 364 4.24 -15.68 -37.42
C HIS A 364 4.39 -15.75 -38.94
N GLY A 365 5.28 -14.94 -39.52
CA GLY A 365 5.41 -14.87 -40.99
C GLY A 365 4.15 -14.34 -41.70
N LEU A 366 3.29 -13.62 -41.00
CA LEU A 366 2.03 -13.06 -41.48
C LEU A 366 2.17 -11.57 -41.82
N SER A 367 1.23 -11.04 -42.62
CA SER A 367 1.07 -9.59 -42.72
C SER A 367 0.24 -9.06 -41.56
N GLU A 368 0.54 -7.84 -41.12
CA GLU A 368 -0.26 -7.14 -40.11
C GLU A 368 -1.75 -7.10 -40.50
N SER A 369 -2.05 -6.86 -41.78
CA SER A 369 -3.42 -6.86 -42.31
C SER A 369 -4.14 -8.21 -42.15
N THR A 370 -3.41 -9.33 -42.21
CA THR A 370 -3.98 -10.67 -42.00
C THR A 370 -4.40 -10.82 -40.54
N VAL A 371 -3.50 -10.51 -39.61
CA VAL A 371 -3.80 -10.59 -38.16
C VAL A 371 -4.96 -9.66 -37.81
N ARG A 372 -4.97 -8.42 -38.32
CA ARG A 372 -6.07 -7.47 -38.07
C ARG A 372 -7.41 -7.96 -38.58
N SER A 373 -7.47 -8.37 -39.85
CA SER A 373 -8.74 -8.79 -40.46
C SER A 373 -9.33 -10.05 -39.83
N LEU A 374 -8.49 -10.98 -39.39
CA LEU A 374 -8.92 -12.21 -38.72
C LEU A 374 -9.47 -11.95 -37.31
N ASN A 375 -9.02 -10.87 -36.66
CA ASN A 375 -9.33 -10.53 -35.27
C ASN A 375 -10.21 -9.28 -35.13
N GLU A 376 -10.84 -8.83 -36.22
CA GLU A 376 -11.68 -7.62 -36.29
C GLU A 376 -11.02 -6.35 -35.72
N LEU A 377 -9.69 -6.26 -35.81
CA LEU A 377 -8.93 -5.11 -35.30
C LEU A 377 -9.05 -3.90 -36.24
N GLY A 378 -9.33 -2.73 -35.68
CA GLY A 378 -9.34 -1.46 -36.39
C GLY A 378 -7.98 -1.09 -36.98
N ALA A 379 -7.97 -0.20 -37.98
CA ALA A 379 -6.73 0.35 -38.51
C ALA A 379 -6.06 1.25 -37.47
N GLY A 380 -4.87 0.87 -37.01
CA GLY A 380 -4.16 1.59 -35.94
C GLY A 380 -4.65 1.29 -34.52
N GLU A 381 -5.54 0.30 -34.34
CA GLU A 381 -5.85 -0.21 -33.01
C GLU A 381 -4.61 -0.92 -32.43
N ASP A 382 -4.17 -0.51 -31.25
CA ASP A 382 -3.14 -1.19 -30.50
C ASP A 382 -3.68 -2.47 -29.86
N VAL A 383 -2.83 -3.48 -29.79
CA VAL A 383 -3.18 -4.77 -29.20
C VAL A 383 -2.90 -4.71 -27.70
N SER A 384 -3.95 -4.69 -26.89
CA SER A 384 -3.86 -4.77 -25.42
C SER A 384 -3.92 -6.22 -24.95
N THR A 385 -3.22 -6.53 -23.85
CA THR A 385 -3.35 -7.81 -23.13
C THR A 385 -4.75 -7.99 -22.53
N GLU A 386 -5.47 -6.89 -22.35
CA GLU A 386 -6.79 -6.84 -21.72
C GLU A 386 -7.91 -7.22 -22.68
N VAL A 387 -8.86 -8.00 -22.19
CA VAL A 387 -10.08 -8.34 -22.92
C VAL A 387 -11.16 -7.30 -22.64
N TRP A 388 -11.55 -6.59 -23.69
CA TRP A 388 -12.67 -5.65 -23.67
C TRP A 388 -13.85 -6.26 -24.42
N ILE A 389 -15.01 -6.28 -23.79
CA ILE A 389 -16.26 -6.73 -24.41
C ILE A 389 -17.19 -5.55 -24.64
N ALA A 390 -17.82 -5.50 -25.81
CA ALA A 390 -18.85 -4.53 -26.10
C ALA A 390 -20.12 -4.87 -25.31
N LEU A 391 -20.70 -3.89 -24.62
CA LEU A 391 -21.97 -4.06 -23.91
C LEU A 391 -23.10 -3.34 -24.66
N PRO A 392 -24.35 -3.85 -24.58
CA PRO A 392 -25.52 -3.09 -25.03
C PRO A 392 -25.71 -1.86 -24.14
N PRO A 393 -26.59 -0.89 -24.49
CA PRO A 393 -26.89 0.23 -23.62
C PRO A 393 -27.26 -0.20 -22.19
N ILE A 394 -26.48 0.25 -21.21
CA ILE A 394 -26.65 -0.13 -19.79
C ILE A 394 -27.48 0.94 -19.10
N ASN A 395 -28.75 0.63 -18.86
CA ASN A 395 -29.68 1.55 -18.19
C ASN A 395 -29.74 1.32 -16.68
N ALA A 396 -29.08 0.27 -16.18
CA ALA A 396 -29.15 -0.16 -14.79
C ALA A 396 -27.87 -0.87 -14.31
N TYR A 397 -26.74 -0.16 -14.34
CA TYR A 397 -25.54 -0.57 -13.63
C TYR A 397 -25.79 -0.47 -12.12
N VAL A 398 -25.68 -1.59 -11.39
CA VAL A 398 -25.83 -1.58 -9.93
C VAL A 398 -24.47 -1.31 -9.31
N VAL A 399 -24.33 -0.18 -8.62
CA VAL A 399 -23.12 0.19 -7.87
C VAL A 399 -22.85 -0.88 -6.82
N ALA A 400 -21.69 -1.54 -6.93
CA ALA A 400 -21.17 -2.40 -5.90
C ALA A 400 -20.47 -1.56 -4.83
N GLY A 401 -20.61 -1.95 -3.59
CA GLY A 401 -19.71 -1.49 -2.53
C GLY A 401 -19.71 -2.47 -1.38
N ALA A 402 -18.95 -2.15 -0.34
CA ALA A 402 -18.91 -2.92 0.89
C ALA A 402 -19.92 -2.36 1.91
N ASP A 403 -20.94 -3.13 2.30
CA ASP A 403 -21.74 -2.78 3.46
C ASP A 403 -21.02 -3.12 4.78
N LEU A 404 -21.56 -2.71 5.92
CA LEU A 404 -20.95 -3.01 7.24
C LEU A 404 -20.77 -4.52 7.47
N THR A 405 -21.54 -5.38 6.81
CA THR A 405 -21.39 -6.84 6.89
C THR A 405 -20.19 -7.31 6.09
N GLN A 406 -20.00 -6.80 4.87
CA GLN A 406 -18.85 -7.12 4.03
C GLN A 406 -17.56 -6.57 4.63
N VAL A 407 -17.57 -5.34 5.16
CA VAL A 407 -16.41 -4.79 5.87
C VAL A 407 -16.09 -5.63 7.11
N ALA A 408 -17.11 -5.97 7.91
CA ALA A 408 -16.92 -6.80 9.11
C ALA A 408 -16.43 -8.22 8.78
N SER A 409 -16.81 -8.79 7.63
CA SER A 409 -16.42 -10.16 7.25
C SER A 409 -14.92 -10.38 7.06
N GLY A 410 -14.14 -9.31 6.84
CA GLY A 410 -12.68 -9.37 6.86
C GLY A 410 -12.09 -9.62 8.25
N PHE A 411 -12.86 -9.36 9.31
CA PHE A 411 -12.33 -9.41 10.67
C PHE A 411 -12.96 -10.56 11.45
N GLY A 412 -12.13 -11.33 12.14
CA GLY A 412 -12.50 -12.59 12.77
C GLY A 412 -13.51 -12.47 13.91
N ASN A 413 -13.64 -11.30 14.54
CA ASN A 413 -14.59 -11.03 15.62
C ASN A 413 -15.41 -9.75 15.45
N VAL A 414 -15.31 -9.07 14.31
CA VAL A 414 -16.14 -7.90 14.03
C VAL A 414 -17.42 -8.37 13.36
N THR A 415 -18.55 -7.81 13.79
CA THR A 415 -19.85 -7.97 13.14
C THR A 415 -20.31 -6.62 12.63
N ALA A 416 -21.26 -6.60 11.69
CA ALA A 416 -21.90 -5.36 11.25
C ALA A 416 -22.48 -4.56 12.43
N ALA A 417 -22.99 -5.25 13.46
CA ALA A 417 -23.53 -4.63 14.67
C ALA A 417 -22.45 -3.98 15.54
N SER A 418 -21.34 -4.68 15.81
CA SER A 418 -20.24 -4.12 16.61
C SER A 418 -19.52 -3.00 15.87
N LEU A 419 -19.38 -3.13 14.54
CA LEU A 419 -18.82 -2.08 13.70
C LEU A 419 -19.76 -0.86 13.64
N GLY A 420 -21.06 -1.09 13.55
CA GLY A 420 -22.07 -0.04 13.64
C GLY A 420 -22.00 0.70 14.97
N GLU A 421 -21.96 -0.01 16.09
CA GLU A 421 -21.84 0.57 17.44
C GLU A 421 -20.58 1.44 17.60
N ALA A 422 -19.43 0.97 17.13
CA ALA A 422 -18.16 1.71 17.16
C ALA A 422 -18.20 3.03 16.35
N ASN A 423 -19.16 3.16 15.43
CA ASN A 423 -19.30 4.30 14.53
C ASN A 423 -20.61 5.09 14.71
N GLY A 424 -21.43 4.76 15.72
CA GLY A 424 -22.74 5.38 15.91
C GLY A 424 -23.76 5.09 14.80
N LEU A 425 -23.62 3.96 14.10
CA LEU A 425 -24.45 3.53 12.98
C LEU A 425 -25.31 2.32 13.34
N ALA A 426 -26.45 2.17 12.65
CA ALA A 426 -27.22 0.93 12.69
C ALA A 426 -26.45 -0.20 11.98
N ALA A 427 -26.67 -1.45 12.39
CA ALA A 427 -25.97 -2.62 11.83
C ALA A 427 -26.25 -2.83 10.32
N ASP A 428 -27.40 -2.35 9.84
CA ASP A 428 -27.84 -2.39 8.44
C ASP A 428 -27.67 -1.03 7.74
N ALA A 429 -26.93 -0.09 8.34
CA ALA A 429 -26.68 1.20 7.74
C ALA A 429 -25.91 1.02 6.42
N VAL A 430 -26.45 1.58 5.34
CA VAL A 430 -25.74 1.69 4.07
C VAL A 430 -24.77 2.87 4.19
N VAL A 431 -23.49 2.58 4.00
CA VAL A 431 -22.41 3.55 4.20
C VAL A 431 -21.85 3.99 2.84
N PRO A 432 -21.59 5.29 2.63
CA PRO A 432 -20.93 5.76 1.41
C PRO A 432 -19.52 5.16 1.26
N ILE A 433 -19.16 4.80 0.03
CA ILE A 433 -17.79 4.44 -0.33
C ILE A 433 -16.85 5.61 0.03
N GLY A 434 -15.70 5.30 0.62
CA GLY A 434 -14.74 6.26 1.15
C GLY A 434 -14.92 6.60 2.62
N LYS A 435 -16.03 6.21 3.28
CA LYS A 435 -16.22 6.49 4.70
C LYS A 435 -15.23 5.69 5.54
N SER A 436 -14.42 6.38 6.34
CA SER A 436 -13.62 5.76 7.40
C SER A 436 -14.51 5.23 8.52
N LEU A 437 -14.26 3.99 8.93
CA LEU A 437 -14.92 3.28 10.00
C LEU A 437 -13.89 2.95 11.09
N HIS A 438 -14.22 3.32 12.33
CA HIS A 438 -13.49 2.91 13.52
C HIS A 438 -13.82 1.47 13.88
N PHE A 439 -12.80 0.69 14.23
CA PHE A 439 -13.02 -0.67 14.66
C PHE A 439 -13.35 -0.76 16.16
N PRO A 440 -14.11 -1.79 16.58
CA PRO A 440 -14.17 -2.18 17.97
C PRO A 440 -12.78 -2.39 18.55
N ALA A 441 -12.56 -1.99 19.81
CA ALA A 441 -11.26 -2.10 20.46
C ALA A 441 -10.70 -3.53 20.43
N ASP A 442 -11.58 -4.54 20.46
CA ASP A 442 -11.22 -5.96 20.44
C ASP A 442 -11.06 -6.56 19.03
N ALA A 443 -11.22 -5.79 17.95
CA ALA A 443 -11.16 -6.27 16.56
C ALA A 443 -9.83 -6.95 16.19
N TRP A 444 -9.86 -8.02 15.39
CA TRP A 444 -8.68 -8.64 14.79
C TRP A 444 -9.01 -9.34 13.46
N GLY A 445 -8.03 -9.41 12.55
CA GLY A 445 -8.20 -9.94 11.19
C GLY A 445 -7.69 -8.95 10.13
N ALA A 446 -7.78 -9.32 8.85
CA ALA A 446 -7.36 -8.49 7.72
C ALA A 446 -8.55 -8.24 6.80
N ALA A 447 -8.68 -7.03 6.24
CA ALA A 447 -9.66 -6.77 5.18
C ALA A 447 -9.58 -7.85 4.08
N PRO A 448 -10.72 -8.27 3.49
CA PRO A 448 -10.71 -9.32 2.47
C PRO A 448 -9.81 -8.93 1.30
N SER A 449 -9.17 -9.92 0.68
CA SER A 449 -8.23 -9.73 -0.43
C SER A 449 -8.92 -9.13 -1.66
N ASP A 450 -8.66 -7.86 -1.92
CA ASP A 450 -8.18 -7.15 -3.12
C ASP A 450 -8.53 -7.66 -4.55
N GLU A 451 -9.42 -8.62 -4.78
CA GLU A 451 -9.70 -9.11 -6.15
C GLU A 451 -10.53 -8.13 -7.03
N ILE A 452 -10.92 -6.94 -6.53
CA ILE A 452 -11.53 -5.87 -7.34
C ILE A 452 -11.00 -4.48 -6.91
N ASN A 453 -9.74 -4.16 -7.23
CA ASN A 453 -9.30 -2.82 -7.66
C ASN A 453 -7.78 -2.77 -7.94
N PRO A 454 -7.33 -2.30 -9.12
CA PRO A 454 -5.94 -1.88 -9.30
C PRO A 454 -5.76 -0.54 -8.57
N GLY A 455 -5.49 -0.61 -7.27
CA GLY A 455 -5.37 0.57 -6.40
C GLY A 455 -4.99 0.27 -4.95
N THR A 456 -5.00 -1.00 -4.54
CA THR A 456 -4.46 -1.44 -3.25
C THR A 456 -3.74 -2.76 -3.47
N ALA A 457 -2.51 -2.70 -3.99
CA ALA A 457 -1.59 -3.80 -3.78
C ALA A 457 -1.38 -3.92 -2.25
N CYS A 458 -1.65 -5.10 -1.71
CA CYS A 458 -1.15 -5.65 -0.44
C CYS A 458 -0.50 -4.63 0.52
N VAL A 459 -1.17 -4.41 1.65
CA VAL A 459 -0.66 -3.82 2.91
C VAL A 459 0.88 -3.83 3.01
N GLU A 460 1.52 -2.69 2.82
CA GLU A 460 2.87 -2.47 3.30
C GLU A 460 2.97 -1.03 3.83
N HIS A 461 2.70 -0.91 5.14
CA HIS A 461 2.76 0.25 6.04
C HIS A 461 1.41 0.71 6.62
N THR A 462 0.85 -0.02 7.58
CA THR A 462 0.47 0.68 8.82
C THR A 462 1.77 1.20 9.42
N VAL A 463 2.11 2.45 9.12
CA VAL A 463 3.25 3.08 9.77
C VAL A 463 2.91 3.13 11.26
N SER A 464 3.63 2.40 12.12
CA SER A 464 3.52 2.68 13.56
C SER A 464 3.87 4.15 13.75
N THR A 465 3.19 4.87 14.64
CA THR A 465 3.48 6.29 14.93
C THR A 465 4.98 6.50 15.20
N SER A 466 5.67 5.52 15.79
CA SER A 466 7.13 5.51 15.95
C SER A 466 7.94 5.29 14.67
N ALA A 467 7.50 4.44 13.74
CA ALA A 467 8.14 4.24 12.44
C ALA A 467 7.88 5.43 11.50
N PHE A 468 6.71 6.06 11.61
CA PHE A 468 6.35 7.32 10.94
C PHE A 468 7.25 8.46 11.43
N ASN A 469 7.56 8.48 12.72
CA ASN A 469 8.45 9.48 13.32
C ASN A 469 9.96 9.19 13.11
N THR A 470 10.34 8.03 12.58
CA THR A 470 11.76 7.67 12.32
C THR A 470 12.11 7.49 10.83
N ILE A 471 11.13 7.56 9.92
CA ILE A 471 11.37 7.95 8.52
C ILE A 471 11.55 9.47 8.57
N SER A 472 12.78 9.91 8.74
CA SER A 472 13.12 11.28 9.11
C SER A 472 12.71 12.30 8.05
N GLY A 473 11.86 13.27 8.42
CA GLY A 473 11.90 14.61 7.83
C GLY A 473 10.60 15.41 7.73
N ALA A 474 9.91 15.67 8.85
CA ALA A 474 9.35 16.99 9.18
C ALA A 474 8.38 16.85 10.37
N ASP A 475 8.84 17.18 11.57
CA ASP A 475 7.99 18.09 12.35
C ASP A 475 7.65 19.25 11.40
N PRO A 476 6.38 19.72 11.30
CA PRO A 476 6.13 20.95 10.55
C PRO A 476 7.17 21.94 11.03
N ILE A 477 7.97 22.49 10.12
CA ILE A 477 8.98 23.46 10.52
C ILE A 477 8.19 24.64 11.11
N VAL A 478 8.07 24.64 12.44
CA VAL A 478 7.50 25.74 13.18
C VAL A 478 8.59 26.78 13.17
N ILE A 479 8.46 27.70 12.23
CA ILE A 479 9.30 28.87 12.19
C ILE A 479 8.75 29.81 13.25
N ASP A 480 9.47 29.97 14.36
CA ASP A 480 9.05 30.88 15.43
C ASP A 480 9.06 32.33 14.94
N GLU A 481 8.06 33.10 15.35
CA GLU A 481 8.00 34.54 15.08
C GLU A 481 9.21 35.26 15.71
N PRO A 482 10.04 35.97 14.91
CA PRO A 482 11.16 36.71 15.46
C PRO A 482 10.73 37.86 16.38
N ASN A 483 11.45 38.08 17.48
CA ASN A 483 11.15 39.16 18.42
C ASN A 483 11.39 40.57 17.85
N ALA A 484 12.29 40.70 16.88
CA ALA A 484 12.68 41.98 16.30
C ALA A 484 11.96 42.21 14.97
N VAL A 485 11.46 43.42 14.76
CA VAL A 485 10.90 43.85 13.47
C VAL A 485 12.05 44.30 12.56
N SER A 486 12.22 43.60 11.44
CA SER A 486 13.22 43.90 10.42
C SER A 486 12.70 44.91 9.40
N THR A 487 13.62 45.69 8.85
CA THR A 487 13.31 46.79 7.92
C THR A 487 13.84 46.53 6.51
N ASP A 488 14.83 45.66 6.37
CA ASP A 488 15.37 45.21 5.09
C ASP A 488 15.32 43.68 5.03
N VAL A 489 14.61 43.14 4.04
CA VAL A 489 14.36 41.70 3.93
C VAL A 489 14.54 41.25 2.48
N LEU A 490 15.47 40.32 2.32
CA LEU A 490 15.74 39.62 1.07
C LEU A 490 15.55 38.12 1.28
N ILE A 491 14.77 37.47 0.42
CA ILE A 491 14.55 36.03 0.44
C ILE A 491 15.18 35.45 -0.84
N LEU A 492 16.18 34.60 -0.65
CA LEU A 492 16.95 34.01 -1.75
C LEU A 492 16.36 32.65 -2.13
N ALA A 493 16.01 32.47 -3.40
CA ALA A 493 15.62 31.20 -4.01
C ALA A 493 16.89 30.46 -4.46
N ASN A 494 17.39 29.55 -3.63
CA ASN A 494 18.49 28.66 -3.99
C ASN A 494 17.92 27.34 -4.54
N ASP A 495 18.80 26.40 -4.89
CA ASP A 495 18.48 25.17 -5.64
C ASP A 495 17.29 24.39 -5.08
N ASN A 496 17.17 24.26 -3.75
CA ASN A 496 16.03 23.62 -3.09
C ASN A 496 15.62 24.32 -1.78
N ASP A 497 15.95 25.61 -1.60
CA ASP A 497 15.67 26.32 -0.35
C ASP A 497 15.35 27.82 -0.51
N TRP A 498 14.50 28.30 0.40
CA TRP A 498 14.36 29.71 0.71
C TRP A 498 15.29 30.08 1.88
N THR A 499 16.21 31.01 1.63
CA THR A 499 17.04 31.61 2.70
C THR A 499 16.60 33.05 2.97
N VAL A 500 16.13 33.31 4.18
CA VAL A 500 15.72 34.66 4.62
C VAL A 500 16.93 35.43 5.13
N VAL A 501 17.22 36.58 4.53
CA VAL A 501 18.25 37.54 4.94
C VAL A 501 17.55 38.77 5.52
N ALA A 502 17.60 38.91 6.84
CA ALA A 502 16.95 39.99 7.57
C ALA A 502 18.01 40.98 8.09
N ASP A 503 17.87 42.26 7.72
CA ASP A 503 18.80 43.35 8.04
C ASP A 503 20.28 43.00 7.79
N GLY A 504 20.55 42.28 6.69
CA GLY A 504 21.88 41.85 6.27
C GLY A 504 22.40 40.57 6.94
N VAL A 505 21.60 39.88 7.75
CA VAL A 505 21.96 38.62 8.40
C VAL A 505 21.16 37.47 7.79
N ALA A 506 21.86 36.51 7.19
CA ALA A 506 21.24 35.30 6.64
C ALA A 506 20.84 34.34 7.76
N GLY A 507 19.59 33.88 7.72
CA GLY A 507 19.08 32.81 8.55
C GLY A 507 19.45 31.41 8.03
N GLU A 508 19.10 30.40 8.81
CA GLU A 508 19.16 29.00 8.38
C GLU A 508 18.15 28.75 7.24
N PRO A 509 18.57 28.12 6.13
CA PRO A 509 17.70 27.79 5.00
C PRO A 509 16.46 26.99 5.38
N ASN A 510 15.32 27.32 4.78
CA ASN A 510 13.99 26.71 5.01
C ASN A 510 13.50 26.73 6.49
N ARG A 511 14.22 27.40 7.39
CA ARG A 511 14.03 27.28 8.84
C ARG A 511 13.93 28.61 9.57
N THR A 512 14.05 29.73 8.85
CA THR A 512 14.06 31.07 9.45
C THR A 512 12.91 31.90 8.90
N GLY A 513 12.21 32.59 9.79
CA GLY A 513 11.16 33.55 9.47
C GLY A 513 11.63 34.95 9.76
N VAL A 514 10.87 35.92 9.28
CA VAL A 514 11.15 37.34 9.49
C VAL A 514 9.90 38.05 9.94
N LYS A 515 10.04 38.92 10.93
CA LYS A 515 8.97 39.80 11.37
C LYS A 515 9.14 41.17 10.74
N VAL A 516 8.09 41.70 10.12
CA VAL A 516 8.08 43.00 9.43
C VAL A 516 6.83 43.81 9.81
N ALA A 517 6.86 45.12 9.63
CA ALA A 517 5.68 45.96 9.81
C ALA A 517 4.78 45.91 8.56
N VAL A 518 3.48 46.16 8.72
CA VAL A 518 2.55 46.33 7.59
C VAL A 518 3.09 47.39 6.62
N GLY A 519 3.03 47.11 5.32
CA GLY A 519 3.56 47.96 4.25
C GLY A 519 5.06 47.78 3.99
N THR A 520 5.73 46.84 4.67
CA THR A 520 7.12 46.49 4.34
C THR A 520 7.17 45.72 3.03
N THR A 521 8.08 46.13 2.15
CA THR A 521 8.36 45.43 0.88
C THR A 521 9.47 44.41 1.08
N VAL A 522 9.19 43.15 0.80
CA VAL A 522 10.16 42.04 0.81
C VAL A 522 10.64 41.79 -0.62
N THR A 523 11.96 41.64 -0.79
CA THR A 523 12.57 41.29 -2.08
C THR A 523 12.83 39.80 -2.14
N PHE A 524 12.54 39.17 -3.28
CA PHE A 524 12.87 37.80 -3.61
C PHE A 524 13.88 37.79 -4.75
N GLU A 525 14.93 36.97 -4.66
CA GLU A 525 15.94 36.84 -5.72
C GLU A 525 16.13 35.39 -6.10
N ASN A 526 16.03 35.07 -7.40
CA ASN A 526 16.34 33.74 -7.90
C ASN A 526 17.86 33.55 -8.04
N VAL A 527 18.47 32.70 -7.21
CA VAL A 527 19.92 32.47 -7.19
C VAL A 527 20.32 31.33 -8.13
N VAL A 528 19.48 30.31 -8.29
CA VAL A 528 19.68 29.17 -9.21
C VAL A 528 18.36 28.42 -9.34
N GLY A 529 18.12 27.74 -10.48
CA GLY A 529 16.94 26.88 -10.65
C GLY A 529 15.69 27.59 -11.22
N LEU A 530 14.64 26.80 -11.46
CA LEU A 530 13.31 27.29 -11.84
C LEU A 530 12.47 27.44 -10.58
N HIS A 531 12.05 28.66 -10.27
CA HIS A 531 11.26 28.94 -9.07
C HIS A 531 10.08 29.85 -9.39
N ASN A 532 9.03 29.72 -8.60
CA ASN A 532 7.95 30.70 -8.49
C ASN A 532 7.75 31.08 -7.01
N ILE A 533 7.07 32.20 -6.78
CA ILE A 533 6.74 32.65 -5.41
C ILE A 533 5.28 32.34 -5.18
N GLU A 534 4.97 31.51 -4.19
CA GLU A 534 3.61 31.31 -3.70
C GLU A 534 3.49 31.84 -2.28
N ILE A 535 2.47 32.65 -2.03
CA ILE A 535 2.14 33.16 -0.71
C ILE A 535 0.83 32.52 -0.28
N ASP A 536 0.87 31.74 0.79
CA ASP A 536 -0.26 30.94 1.31
C ASP A 536 -0.94 30.09 0.22
N GLY A 537 -0.11 29.48 -0.64
CA GLY A 537 -0.54 28.62 -1.74
C GLY A 537 -1.14 29.36 -2.93
N GLN A 538 -1.00 30.70 -2.99
CA GLN A 538 -1.39 31.49 -4.15
C GLN A 538 -0.13 32.04 -4.85
N GLN A 539 0.06 31.67 -6.11
CA GLN A 539 1.18 32.14 -6.92
C GLN A 539 1.16 33.66 -7.14
N GLN A 540 2.30 34.30 -6.89
CA GLN A 540 2.51 35.74 -7.00
C GLN A 540 3.33 36.08 -8.26
N GLY A 541 2.60 36.24 -9.36
CA GLY A 541 3.16 36.51 -10.69
C GLY A 541 3.78 35.28 -11.36
N ASP A 542 4.39 35.47 -12.52
CA ASP A 542 4.94 34.38 -13.35
C ASP A 542 6.18 33.72 -12.71
N ASP A 543 6.75 32.68 -13.30
CA ASP A 543 8.01 32.10 -12.81
C ASP A 543 9.19 33.08 -12.94
N PHE A 544 10.26 32.87 -12.18
CA PHE A 544 11.48 33.66 -12.35
C PHE A 544 12.11 33.40 -13.74
N GLU A 545 12.29 34.45 -14.52
CA GLU A 545 12.89 34.39 -15.87
C GLU A 545 14.43 34.25 -15.85
N GLY A 546 14.97 33.39 -14.98
CA GLY A 546 16.41 33.08 -14.88
C GLY A 546 17.09 33.55 -13.59
N VAL A 547 18.40 33.28 -13.52
CA VAL A 547 19.26 33.53 -12.34
C VAL A 547 19.62 35.02 -12.21
N GLY A 548 19.57 35.53 -10.97
CA GLY A 548 19.80 36.93 -10.59
C GLY A 548 18.57 37.83 -10.77
N VAL A 549 17.42 37.27 -11.16
CA VAL A 549 16.17 38.03 -11.31
C VAL A 549 15.56 38.28 -9.94
N THR A 550 15.24 39.54 -9.66
CA THR A 550 14.58 39.95 -8.41
C THR A 550 13.11 40.33 -8.63
N ARG A 551 12.30 40.08 -7.61
CA ARG A 551 10.89 40.51 -7.52
C ARG A 551 10.60 41.03 -6.13
N THR A 552 9.54 41.81 -5.99
CA THR A 552 9.16 42.39 -4.70
C THR A 552 7.70 42.16 -4.40
N PHE A 553 7.38 41.90 -3.14
CA PHE A 553 6.01 41.82 -2.64
C PHE A 553 5.86 42.68 -1.39
N THR A 554 4.77 43.43 -1.30
CA THR A 554 4.46 44.28 -0.14
C THR A 554 3.30 43.65 0.62
N PHE A 555 3.48 43.44 1.92
CA PHE A 555 2.44 42.85 2.78
C PHE A 555 1.59 43.95 3.42
N ASP A 556 0.36 44.10 2.93
CA ASP A 556 -0.53 45.22 3.31
C ASP A 556 -1.49 44.90 4.47
N ALA A 557 -1.45 43.69 5.02
CA ALA A 557 -2.26 43.27 6.16
C ALA A 557 -1.40 42.52 7.19
N PRO A 558 -1.74 42.60 8.49
CA PRO A 558 -1.08 41.82 9.52
C PRO A 558 -1.47 40.34 9.39
N GLY A 559 -0.53 39.45 9.67
CA GLY A 559 -0.74 38.01 9.51
C GLY A 559 0.56 37.23 9.44
N GLU A 560 0.44 35.91 9.48
CA GLU A 560 1.51 34.97 9.14
C GLU A 560 1.34 34.58 7.68
N TYR A 561 2.36 34.82 6.86
CA TYR A 561 2.35 34.54 5.44
C TYR A 561 3.43 33.49 5.11
N ARG A 562 3.01 32.38 4.52
CA ARG A 562 3.90 31.28 4.14
C ARG A 562 4.36 31.46 2.71
N ILE A 563 5.66 31.55 2.52
CA ILE A 563 6.30 31.64 1.20
C ILE A 563 6.77 30.25 0.80
N THR A 564 6.27 29.77 -0.34
CA THR A 564 6.54 28.44 -0.89
C THR A 564 6.82 28.52 -2.40
N CYS A 565 7.24 27.41 -3.00
CA CYS A 565 7.48 27.29 -4.44
C CYS A 565 6.80 26.00 -4.93
N SER A 566 5.94 26.11 -5.94
CA SER A 566 5.16 24.98 -6.48
C SER A 566 6.02 23.85 -7.06
N TYR A 567 7.22 24.18 -7.54
CA TYR A 567 8.15 23.23 -8.13
C TYR A 567 8.97 22.43 -7.11
N HIS A 568 9.11 22.95 -5.88
CA HIS A 568 9.99 22.38 -4.86
C HIS A 568 9.25 22.37 -3.50
N PRO A 569 8.66 21.22 -3.12
CA PRO A 569 7.79 21.15 -1.94
C PRO A 569 8.51 21.42 -0.61
N ASP A 570 9.85 21.36 -0.58
CA ASP A 570 10.66 21.58 0.61
C ASP A 570 11.00 23.06 0.87
N MET A 571 10.71 23.96 -0.08
CA MET A 571 11.04 25.38 0.04
C MET A 571 10.02 26.11 0.92
N LEU A 572 10.46 26.58 2.10
CA LEU A 572 9.59 27.29 3.05
C LEU A 572 10.28 28.50 3.69
N ALA A 573 9.64 29.66 3.63
CA ALA A 573 9.94 30.80 4.50
C ALA A 573 8.63 31.36 5.09
N VAL A 574 8.71 32.05 6.22
CA VAL A 574 7.54 32.66 6.86
C VAL A 574 7.79 34.13 7.12
N VAL A 575 6.86 34.98 6.67
CA VAL A 575 6.86 36.42 6.94
C VAL A 575 5.74 36.72 7.94
N PHE A 576 6.13 37.18 9.12
CA PHE A 576 5.21 37.62 10.18
C PHE A 576 5.01 39.13 10.04
N VAL A 577 3.79 39.56 9.75
CA VAL A 577 3.47 40.98 9.53
C VAL A 577 2.70 41.49 10.74
N THR A 578 3.27 42.50 11.40
CA THR A 578 2.68 43.16 12.58
C THR A 578 2.24 44.59 12.25
N GLU A 579 1.23 45.08 12.99
CA GLU A 579 0.73 46.47 12.88
C GLU A 579 1.80 47.55 13.09
#